data_AF-A0A354SCF4-F1
#
_entry.id   AF-A0A354SCF4-F1
#
_cell.length_a   1.000
_cell.length_b   1.000
_cell.length_c   1.000
_cell.angle_alpha   90.00
_cell.angle_beta   90.00
_cell.angle_gamma   90.00
#
_symmetry.space_group_name_H-M   'P 1'
#
loop_
_entity.id
_entity.type
_entity.pdbx_description
1 polymer ?
#
loop_
_entity_poly.entity_id
_entity_poly.type
_entity_poly.pdbx_seq_one_letter_code
_entity_poly.pdbx_strand_id
1 'polypeptide(L)' 'MSLPTRTLGTGSTALEVSAQGLGGMGMSMVYGTRNDEESTATLHRALELG' A
#
# COMPACT_ATOMS: atom_id res chain seq x y z
N MET A 1 5.75 -0.27 -15.65
CA MET A 1 4.41 -0.89 -15.77
C MET A 1 3.69 -0.67 -14.46
N SER A 2 2.42 -0.28 -14.51
CA SER A 2 1.57 -0.14 -13.32
C SER A 2 1.04 -1.51 -12.87
N LEU A 3 0.80 -1.71 -11.57
CA LEU A 3 0.30 -2.95 -11.01
C LEU A 3 -1.12 -3.25 -11.55
N PRO A 4 -1.45 -4.53 -11.79
CA PRO A 4 -2.80 -4.91 -12.21
C PRO A 4 -3.80 -4.66 -11.07
N THR A 5 -5.06 -4.34 -11.41
CA THR A 5 -6.15 -4.16 -10.44
C THR A 5 -7.04 -5.41 -10.33
N ARG A 6 -7.75 -5.56 -9.22
CA ARG A 6 -8.69 -6.65 -8.91
C ARG A 6 -9.89 -6.11 -8.12
N THR A 7 -11.05 -6.76 -8.28
CA THR A 7 -12.21 -6.48 -7.43
C THR A 7 -12.10 -7.25 -6.11
N LEU A 8 -12.21 -6.53 -5.00
CA LEU A 8 -12.29 -7.08 -3.65
C LEU A 8 -13.71 -6.90 -3.10
N GLY A 9 -14.37 -8.00 -2.71
CA GLY A 9 -15.75 -8.00 -2.21
C GLY A 9 -16.79 -8.29 -3.30
N THR A 10 -18.07 -8.06 -2.98
CA THR A 10 -19.22 -8.34 -3.86
C THR A 10 -20.33 -7.30 -3.67
N GLY A 11 -21.26 -7.21 -4.62
CA GLY A 11 -22.41 -6.32 -4.53
C GLY A 11 -22.03 -4.84 -4.48
N SER A 12 -22.78 -4.05 -3.72
CA SER A 12 -22.59 -2.59 -3.62
C SER A 12 -21.36 -2.16 -2.81
N THR A 13 -20.65 -3.10 -2.16
CA THR A 13 -19.45 -2.82 -1.35
C THR A 13 -18.16 -3.29 -2.03
N ALA A 14 -18.25 -3.80 -3.25
CA ALA A 14 -17.08 -4.20 -4.02
C ALA A 14 -16.18 -3.00 -4.33
N LEU A 15 -14.87 -3.16 -4.17
CA LEU A 15 -13.85 -2.14 -4.45
C LEU A 15 -12.88 -2.64 -5.52
N GLU A 16 -12.52 -1.79 -6.46
CA GLU A 16 -11.36 -2.03 -7.31
C GLU A 16 -10.08 -1.62 -6.56
N VAL A 17 -9.15 -2.55 -6.39
CA VAL A 17 -7.90 -2.37 -5.65
C VAL A 17 -6.73 -2.88 -6.48
N SER A 18 -5.50 -2.46 -6.17
CA SER A 18 -4.30 -3.06 -6.75
C SER A 18 -4.18 -4.55 -6.36
N ALA A 19 -3.57 -5.36 -7.23
CA ALA A 19 -3.34 -6.78 -6.97
C ALA A 19 -2.32 -7.03 -5.86
N GLN A 20 -1.59 -6.01 -5.42
CA GLN A 20 -0.63 -6.04 -4.32
C GLN A 20 -0.87 -4.85 -3.38
N GLY A 21 -1.01 -5.13 -2.08
CA GLY A 21 -1.12 -4.11 -1.05
C GLY A 21 0.22 -3.78 -0.38
N LEU A 22 0.38 -2.54 0.07
CA LEU A 22 1.51 -2.12 0.91
C LEU A 22 1.19 -2.36 2.40
N GLY A 23 1.95 -3.21 3.07
CA GLY A 23 1.86 -3.39 4.52
C GLY A 23 2.60 -2.26 5.27
N GLY A 24 1.94 -1.63 6.25
CA GLY A 24 2.50 -0.48 6.99
C GLY A 24 3.24 -0.83 8.29
N MET A 25 3.31 -2.10 8.70
CA MET A 25 3.85 -2.47 10.02
C MET A 25 5.31 -2.05 10.23
N GLY A 26 6.16 -2.17 9.20
CA GLY A 26 7.58 -1.75 9.26
C GLY A 26 7.79 -0.24 9.39
N MET A 27 6.76 0.56 9.09
CA MET A 27 6.78 2.03 9.25
C MET A 27 6.34 2.46 10.66
N SER A 28 6.03 1.49 11.53
CA SER A 28 5.66 1.72 12.93
C SER A 28 6.87 1.56 13.85
N MET A 29 6.75 2.04 15.09
CA MET A 29 7.76 1.87 16.13
C MET A 29 7.91 0.41 16.62
N VAL A 30 7.04 -0.50 16.18
CA VAL A 30 6.98 -1.88 16.68
C VAL A 30 8.22 -2.69 16.29
N TYR A 31 8.83 -2.38 15.14
CA TYR A 31 9.97 -3.12 14.59
C TYR A 31 11.29 -2.35 14.63
N GLY A 32 11.36 -1.25 15.39
CA GLY A 32 12.57 -0.44 15.54
C GLY A 32 12.27 1.05 15.50
N THR A 33 13.33 1.84 15.30
CA THR A 33 13.20 3.29 15.18
C THR A 33 12.46 3.63 13.89
N ARG A 34 11.34 4.35 14.03
CA ARG A 34 10.58 4.87 12.90
C ARG A 34 11.40 5.91 12.13
N ASN A 35 11.37 5.80 10.81
CA ASN A 35 11.90 6.79 9.87
C ASN A 35 10.76 7.33 9.00
N ASP A 36 10.31 8.55 9.30
CA ASP A 36 9.18 9.18 8.59
C ASP A 36 9.52 9.53 7.14
N GLU A 37 10.76 9.93 6.86
CA GLU A 37 11.21 10.31 5.53
C GLU A 37 11.17 9.09 4.60
N GLU A 38 11.75 7.97 5.03
CA GLU A 38 11.75 6.71 4.28
C GLU A 38 10.33 6.13 4.14
N SER A 39 9.51 6.21 5.19
CA SER A 39 8.12 5.78 5.15
C SER A 39 7.32 6.57 4.10
N THR A 40 7.52 7.89 4.06
CA THR A 40 6.86 8.78 3.08
C THR A 40 7.34 8.48 1.66
N ALA A 41 8.65 8.30 1.45
CA ALA A 41 9.20 7.91 0.15
C ALA A 41 8.64 6.56 -0.33
N THR A 42 8.48 5.59 0.58
CA THR A 42 7.91 4.28 0.27
C THR A 42 6.43 4.38 -0.12
N LEU A 43 5.65 5.22 0.58
CA LEU A 43 4.24 5.46 0.24
C LEU A 43 4.11 6.08 -1.16
N HIS A 44 4.90 7.11 -1.47
CA HIS A 44 4.92 7.69 -2.82
C HIS A 44 5.30 6.66 -3.87
N ARG A 45 6.32 5.84 -3.60
CA ARG A 45 6.72 4.79 -4.53
C ARG A 45 5.62 3.77 -4.77
N ALA A 46 4.86 3.39 -3.74
CA ALA A 46 3.72 2.48 -3.89
C ALA A 46 2.63 3.10 -4.79
N LEU A 47 2.33 4.39 -4.62
CA LEU A 47 1.37 5.11 -5.47
C LEU A 47 1.84 5.21 -6.93
N GLU A 48 3.13 5.43 -7.17
CA GLU A 48 3.69 5.43 -8.53
C GLU A 48 3.61 4.05 -9.21
N LEU A 49 3.65 2.98 -8.42
CA LEU A 49 3.57 1.61 -8.92
C LEU A 49 2.14 1.19 -9.27
N GLY A 50 1.12 1.78 -8.65
CA GLY A 50 -0.29 1.62 -9.06
C GLY A 50 -1.15 0.87 -8.06
#